data_AF-A0A9E6DA33-F1
#
_entry.id   AF-A0A9E6DA33-F1
#
_cell.length_a   1.000
_cell.length_b   1.000
_cell.length_c   1.000
_cell.angle_alpha   90.00
_cell.angle_beta   90.00
_cell.angle_gamma   90.00
#
_symmetry.space_group_name_H-M   'P 1'
#
loop_
_entity.id
_entity.type
_entity.pdbx_description
1 polymer ?
#
loop_
_entity_poly.entity_id
_entity_poly.type
_entity_poly.pdbx_seq_one_letter_code
_entity_poly.pdbx_strand_id
1 'polypeptide(L)'
;MKTLLTVMFITTSIFMYAQVGIGTTSPTAALEIVSTNSGILIPRVLLTDTTIVMPIVNPQGGSVVDGTLVYNTATVNDVSPGFYYWNGALWERFTNSSPDGNGIYSGDGVAPTDVDVTITDSIDFDTGTLFINGTDNNIGLGTTTPISTHKLHIEDGDILIQRHADATTGRQRIFKYKNKTVGLNPGLNLYYHPTTYFGIPANTWHYRISSISSNIAFGLYDNTPTLFIDGTNQRVGIFTSTPSEKLDVDGNIKASGSLISGTTTYPDYVFEKYFEGKSNLNDSYQIKSLEEVEQFIKKNKHLPGVKAISELPKENNTYVVNTTELSMQMLEKLEELFLYLIEQNKEIKKLRTELLKQ
;
A
#
# COMPACT_ATOMS: atom_id res chain seq x y z
N MET A 1 -58.56 -99.67 32.79
CA MET A 1 -57.78 -98.41 32.94
C MET A 1 -56.33 -98.62 32.47
N LYS A 2 -56.10 -98.99 31.19
CA LYS A 2 -54.75 -99.20 30.62
C LYS A 2 -54.57 -98.67 29.19
N THR A 3 -55.58 -98.00 28.64
CA THR A 3 -55.59 -97.50 27.25
C THR A 3 -55.59 -95.97 27.15
N LEU A 4 -55.43 -95.26 28.27
CA LEU A 4 -55.40 -93.79 28.32
C LEU A 4 -53.99 -93.21 28.50
N LEU A 5 -52.94 -94.04 28.61
CA LEU A 5 -51.58 -93.57 28.87
C LEU A 5 -50.74 -93.40 27.59
N THR A 6 -51.18 -93.90 26.44
CA THR A 6 -50.35 -93.95 25.22
C THR A 6 -50.62 -92.79 24.25
N VAL A 7 -51.71 -92.03 24.43
CA VAL A 7 -52.06 -90.92 23.52
C VAL A 7 -51.45 -89.58 23.97
N MET A 8 -50.92 -89.49 25.20
CA MET A 8 -50.37 -88.24 25.76
C MET A 8 -48.85 -88.05 25.52
N PHE A 9 -48.27 -88.70 24.50
CA PHE A 9 -46.81 -88.63 24.25
C PHE A 9 -46.43 -88.10 22.86
N ILE A 10 -47.39 -87.70 22.02
CA ILE A 10 -47.12 -87.37 20.60
C ILE A 10 -47.39 -85.89 20.23
N THR A 11 -47.82 -85.02 21.15
CA THR A 11 -48.17 -83.62 20.81
C THR A 11 -47.41 -82.52 21.55
N THR A 12 -46.37 -82.83 22.33
CA THR A 12 -45.48 -81.80 22.88
C THR A 12 -44.34 -81.52 21.92
N SER A 13 -44.63 -80.76 20.85
CA SER A 13 -43.61 -80.00 20.14
C SER A 13 -43.08 -78.94 21.10
N ILE A 14 -42.06 -79.30 21.86
CA ILE A 14 -41.35 -78.36 22.72
C ILE A 14 -40.60 -77.42 21.78
N PHE A 15 -41.07 -76.19 21.65
CA PHE A 15 -40.28 -75.11 21.06
C PHE A 15 -39.09 -74.88 21.99
N MET A 16 -37.97 -75.57 21.73
CA MET A 16 -36.71 -75.23 22.37
C MET A 16 -36.16 -74.00 21.66
N TYR A 17 -36.21 -72.86 22.35
CA TYR A 17 -35.55 -71.66 21.89
C TYR A 17 -34.03 -71.85 22.03
N ALA A 18 -33.25 -71.47 21.01
CA ALA A 18 -31.82 -71.78 20.88
C ALA A 18 -30.89 -70.71 21.49
N GLN A 19 -31.40 -69.82 22.34
CA GLN A 19 -30.59 -68.78 22.96
C GLN A 19 -29.59 -69.36 23.96
N VAL A 20 -28.38 -68.82 23.93
CA VAL A 20 -27.28 -69.24 24.80
C VAL A 20 -27.11 -68.21 25.91
N GLY A 21 -27.38 -68.62 27.15
CA GLY A 21 -27.08 -67.84 28.34
C GLY A 21 -25.82 -68.38 29.02
N ILE A 22 -24.84 -67.53 29.28
CA ILE A 22 -23.68 -67.84 30.13
C ILE A 22 -23.77 -66.96 31.38
N GLY A 23 -23.97 -67.56 32.55
CA GLY A 23 -24.18 -66.80 33.80
C GLY A 23 -25.60 -66.26 34.00
N THR A 24 -26.54 -66.55 33.08
CA THR A 24 -27.98 -66.27 33.21
C THR A 24 -28.81 -67.46 32.76
N THR A 25 -29.96 -67.68 33.40
CA THR A 25 -30.93 -68.74 33.04
C THR A 25 -32.10 -68.22 32.22
N SER A 26 -32.20 -66.91 32.02
CA SER A 26 -33.24 -66.27 31.20
C SER A 26 -32.63 -65.21 30.29
N PRO A 27 -31.76 -65.62 29.34
CA PRO A 27 -31.15 -64.70 28.37
C PRO A 27 -32.20 -64.00 27.49
N THR A 28 -31.94 -62.73 27.20
CA THR A 28 -32.78 -61.78 26.45
C THR A 28 -32.31 -61.55 25.01
N ALA A 29 -31.12 -62.03 24.66
CA ALA A 29 -30.55 -62.02 23.32
C ALA A 29 -30.14 -63.43 22.88
N ALA A 30 -29.81 -63.61 21.60
CA ALA A 30 -29.36 -64.91 21.06
C ALA A 30 -28.12 -65.46 21.80
N LEU A 31 -27.25 -64.56 22.27
CA LEU A 31 -26.17 -64.84 23.21
C LEU A 31 -26.17 -63.75 24.29
N GLU A 32 -26.31 -64.12 25.55
CA GLU A 32 -26.16 -63.22 26.69
C GLU A 32 -25.12 -63.78 27.67
N ILE A 33 -24.14 -62.96 28.03
CA ILE A 33 -23.05 -63.33 28.95
C ILE A 33 -23.08 -62.36 30.12
N VAL A 34 -23.42 -62.86 31.31
CA VAL A 34 -23.47 -62.08 32.55
C VAL A 34 -22.33 -62.52 33.47
N SER A 35 -21.36 -61.62 33.67
CA SER A 35 -20.26 -61.80 34.62
C SER A 35 -19.82 -60.47 35.20
N THR A 36 -19.46 -60.45 36.48
CA THR A 36 -18.95 -59.25 37.18
C THR A 36 -17.42 -59.17 37.20
N ASN A 37 -16.72 -60.25 36.84
CA ASN A 37 -15.27 -60.36 37.00
C ASN A 37 -14.56 -61.15 35.87
N SER A 38 -15.30 -61.64 34.87
CA SER A 38 -14.77 -62.39 33.74
C SER A 38 -15.21 -61.75 32.43
N GLY A 39 -14.31 -61.73 31.44
CA GLY A 39 -14.58 -61.20 30.11
C GLY A 39 -14.80 -62.29 29.07
N ILE A 40 -15.00 -61.88 27.82
CA ILE A 40 -15.06 -62.77 26.66
C ILE A 40 -13.68 -62.77 25.99
N LEU A 41 -13.04 -63.94 25.90
CA LEU A 41 -11.80 -64.10 25.14
C LEU A 41 -12.13 -64.41 23.68
N ILE A 42 -11.95 -63.41 22.82
CA ILE A 42 -12.10 -63.53 21.37
C ILE A 42 -10.90 -64.30 20.78
N PRO A 43 -11.07 -65.08 19.70
CA PRO A 43 -9.98 -65.80 19.05
C PRO A 43 -8.79 -64.91 18.72
N ARG A 44 -7.60 -65.32 19.18
CA ARG A 44 -6.33 -64.64 18.88
C ARG A 44 -5.72 -65.22 17.62
N VAL A 45 -5.40 -64.37 16.65
CA VAL A 45 -5.03 -64.78 15.29
C VAL A 45 -3.82 -63.98 14.81
N LEU A 46 -3.13 -64.50 13.79
CA LEU A 46 -1.99 -63.85 13.17
C LEU A 46 -2.40 -63.37 11.78
N LEU A 47 -2.97 -62.16 11.69
CA LEU A 47 -3.24 -61.54 10.40
C LEU A 47 -1.91 -61.12 9.75
N THR A 48 -1.87 -61.13 8.43
CA THR A 48 -0.69 -60.69 7.67
C THR A 48 -0.94 -59.42 6.87
N ASP A 49 -2.19 -59.13 6.53
CA ASP A 49 -2.62 -57.96 5.74
C ASP A 49 -4.13 -57.78 5.95
N THR A 50 -4.64 -56.55 5.91
CA THR A 50 -6.10 -56.33 6.07
C THR A 50 -6.92 -56.94 4.93
N THR A 51 -6.36 -57.05 3.74
CA THR A 51 -7.06 -57.57 2.55
C THR A 51 -7.06 -59.10 2.46
N ILE A 52 -6.30 -59.79 3.33
CA ILE A 52 -6.16 -61.25 3.32
C ILE A 52 -7.05 -61.85 4.41
N VAL A 53 -8.05 -62.63 4.01
CA VAL A 53 -9.00 -63.30 4.94
C VAL A 53 -8.35 -64.36 5.84
N MET A 54 -7.26 -64.98 5.37
CA MET A 54 -6.52 -65.98 6.15
C MET A 54 -5.91 -65.35 7.42
N PRO A 55 -5.81 -66.11 8.53
CA PRO A 55 -6.00 -67.56 8.66
C PRO A 55 -7.45 -68.00 8.92
N ILE A 56 -8.41 -67.08 8.85
CA ILE A 56 -9.80 -67.36 9.23
C ILE A 56 -10.54 -68.02 8.08
N VAL A 57 -11.27 -69.09 8.41
CA VAL A 57 -12.09 -69.85 7.46
C VAL A 57 -13.49 -70.04 8.02
N ASN A 58 -14.48 -70.13 7.13
CA ASN A 58 -15.82 -70.52 7.53
C ASN A 58 -15.86 -72.04 7.77
N PRO A 59 -16.20 -72.52 8.99
CA PRO A 59 -16.20 -73.95 9.30
C PRO A 59 -17.27 -74.75 8.54
N GLN A 60 -18.28 -74.09 7.99
CA GLN A 60 -19.30 -74.71 7.14
C GLN A 60 -18.95 -74.64 5.64
N GLY A 61 -17.78 -74.11 5.29
CA GLY A 61 -17.37 -73.80 3.92
C GLY A 61 -17.91 -72.45 3.43
N GLY A 62 -17.34 -71.93 2.34
CA GLY A 62 -17.69 -70.62 1.78
C GLY A 62 -16.89 -69.45 2.39
N SER A 63 -17.31 -68.21 2.08
CA SER A 63 -16.66 -67.00 2.56
C SER A 63 -16.84 -66.82 4.08
N VAL A 64 -15.87 -66.16 4.72
CA VAL A 64 -16.02 -65.67 6.10
C VAL A 64 -17.17 -64.67 6.14
N VAL A 65 -18.02 -64.79 7.17
CA VAL A 65 -19.23 -63.99 7.32
C VAL A 65 -18.88 -62.60 7.86
N ASP A 66 -19.52 -61.57 7.31
CA ASP A 66 -19.39 -60.19 7.75
C ASP A 66 -19.70 -60.05 9.25
N GLY A 67 -18.92 -59.25 9.96
CA GLY A 67 -18.99 -59.12 11.42
C GLY A 67 -18.20 -60.18 12.21
N THR A 68 -17.49 -61.10 11.55
CA THR A 68 -16.58 -62.04 12.24
C THR A 68 -15.51 -61.27 13.01
N LEU A 69 -15.47 -61.42 14.34
CA LEU A 69 -14.58 -60.69 15.25
C LEU A 69 -13.37 -61.54 15.66
N VAL A 70 -12.17 -60.95 15.57
CA VAL A 70 -10.91 -61.57 16.00
C VAL A 70 -10.03 -60.57 16.75
N TYR A 71 -9.08 -61.06 17.54
CA TYR A 71 -7.99 -60.26 18.08
C TYR A 71 -6.69 -60.60 17.35
N ASN A 72 -6.18 -59.69 16.53
CA ASN A 72 -4.89 -59.86 15.89
C ASN A 72 -3.76 -59.69 16.92
N THR A 73 -2.74 -60.57 16.87
CA THR A 73 -1.52 -60.47 17.69
C THR A 73 -0.26 -60.16 16.89
N ALA A 74 -0.35 -60.11 15.56
CA ALA A 74 0.78 -59.87 14.68
C ALA A 74 0.98 -58.36 14.40
N THR A 75 2.23 -57.96 14.18
CA THR A 75 2.59 -56.66 13.56
C THR A 75 3.25 -56.96 12.22
N VAL A 76 2.47 -56.95 11.14
CA VAL A 76 2.91 -57.31 9.78
C VAL A 76 2.15 -56.44 8.79
N ASN A 77 2.84 -55.87 7.80
CA ASN A 77 2.25 -54.94 6.83
C ASN A 77 1.40 -53.84 7.49
N ASP A 78 0.10 -53.78 7.17
CA ASP A 78 -0.87 -52.81 7.66
C ASP A 78 -1.67 -53.28 8.90
N VAL A 79 -1.38 -54.49 9.41
CA VAL A 79 -2.01 -55.01 10.63
C VAL A 79 -1.10 -54.88 11.86
N SER A 80 -1.70 -54.56 13.00
CA SER A 80 -1.05 -54.44 14.31
C SER A 80 -1.91 -55.09 15.38
N PRO A 81 -1.40 -55.37 16.59
CA PRO A 81 -2.21 -55.97 17.64
C PRO A 81 -3.47 -55.16 17.96
N GLY A 82 -4.62 -55.82 18.01
CA GLY A 82 -5.91 -55.18 18.26
C GLY A 82 -7.11 -56.01 17.82
N PHE A 83 -8.32 -55.50 18.10
CA PHE A 83 -9.56 -56.12 17.62
C PHE A 83 -9.81 -55.76 16.16
N TYR A 84 -10.17 -56.75 15.36
CA TYR A 84 -10.56 -56.60 13.96
C TYR A 84 -11.87 -57.33 13.69
N TYR A 85 -12.70 -56.78 12.81
CA TYR A 85 -13.85 -57.51 12.27
C TYR A 85 -13.75 -57.59 10.74
N TRP A 86 -14.29 -58.68 10.16
CA TRP A 86 -14.39 -58.82 8.72
C TRP A 86 -15.58 -57.99 8.20
N ASN A 87 -15.36 -57.06 7.29
CA ASN A 87 -16.44 -56.23 6.73
C ASN A 87 -17.01 -56.73 5.38
N GLY A 88 -16.60 -57.92 4.95
CA GLY A 88 -16.96 -58.52 3.66
C GLY A 88 -15.86 -58.42 2.60
N ALA A 89 -14.91 -57.49 2.76
CA ALA A 89 -13.81 -57.29 1.82
C ALA A 89 -12.42 -57.22 2.49
N LEU A 90 -12.34 -56.69 3.71
CA LEU A 90 -11.09 -56.56 4.47
C LEU A 90 -11.33 -56.66 5.99
N TRP A 91 -10.25 -56.87 6.73
CA TRP A 91 -10.19 -56.78 8.17
C TRP A 91 -10.12 -55.32 8.61
N GLU A 92 -11.17 -54.85 9.26
CA GLU A 92 -11.27 -53.49 9.76
C GLU A 92 -10.98 -53.45 11.26
N ARG A 93 -10.02 -52.60 11.65
CA ARG A 93 -9.57 -52.51 13.04
C ARG A 93 -10.53 -51.64 13.84
N PHE A 94 -10.89 -52.07 15.05
CA PHE A 94 -11.47 -51.15 16.03
C PHE A 94 -10.41 -50.15 16.49
N THR A 95 -10.59 -48.89 16.11
CA THR A 95 -9.78 -47.77 16.58
C THR A 95 -10.59 -46.92 17.55
N ASN A 96 -9.90 -46.27 18.50
CA ASN A 96 -10.50 -45.25 19.36
C ASN A 96 -10.50 -43.87 18.69
N SER A 97 -10.40 -43.81 17.35
CA SER A 97 -10.38 -42.53 16.64
C SER A 97 -11.81 -42.03 16.49
N SER A 98 -12.11 -40.89 17.13
CA SER A 98 -13.26 -40.08 16.75
C SER A 98 -13.20 -39.84 15.23
N PRO A 99 -14.33 -39.89 14.49
CA PRO A 99 -14.36 -39.60 13.05
C PRO A 99 -13.92 -38.16 12.71
N ASP A 100 -13.80 -37.28 13.71
CA ASP A 100 -13.28 -35.94 13.56
C ASP A 100 -11.75 -35.97 13.63
N GLY A 101 -11.13 -35.95 12.45
CA GLY A 101 -9.72 -36.15 12.21
C GLY A 101 -8.78 -35.27 13.05
N ASN A 102 -7.56 -35.78 13.21
CA ASN A 102 -6.42 -35.07 13.76
C ASN A 102 -6.18 -33.72 13.01
N GLY A 103 -6.80 -32.65 13.51
CA GLY A 103 -6.25 -31.32 13.41
C GLY A 103 -5.05 -31.19 14.37
N ILE A 104 -4.32 -30.07 14.26
CA ILE A 104 -3.15 -29.76 15.12
C ILE A 104 -3.50 -29.73 16.62
N TYR A 105 -4.79 -29.70 16.97
CA TYR A 105 -5.27 -29.79 18.35
C TYR A 105 -6.24 -30.96 18.50
N SER A 106 -5.90 -31.92 19.38
CA SER A 106 -6.82 -32.98 19.84
C SER A 106 -7.52 -32.62 21.16
N GLY A 107 -7.60 -31.33 21.49
CA GLY A 107 -8.23 -30.79 22.69
C GLY A 107 -7.63 -29.43 23.08
N ASP A 108 -8.30 -28.71 23.98
CA ASP A 108 -7.90 -27.40 24.51
C ASP A 108 -6.55 -27.49 25.27
N GLY A 109 -5.46 -27.60 24.52
CA GLY A 109 -4.11 -27.84 25.03
C GLY A 109 -3.23 -26.61 24.87
N VAL A 110 -2.67 -26.13 26.00
CA VAL A 110 -1.59 -25.14 25.98
C VAL A 110 -0.31 -25.84 25.51
N ALA A 111 0.34 -25.32 24.46
CA ALA A 111 1.62 -25.82 24.00
C ALA A 111 2.71 -25.60 25.07
N PRO A 112 3.50 -26.64 25.46
CA PRO A 112 4.51 -26.50 26.50
C PRO A 112 5.81 -25.80 26.03
N THR A 113 5.99 -25.55 24.73
CA THR A 113 7.12 -24.80 24.11
C THR A 113 6.67 -24.17 22.78
N ASP A 114 7.55 -23.40 22.12
CA ASP A 114 7.36 -22.98 20.72
C ASP A 114 7.02 -24.20 19.84
N VAL A 115 5.88 -24.14 19.14
CA VAL A 115 5.44 -25.16 18.17
C VAL A 115 5.72 -24.62 16.78
N ASP A 116 6.75 -25.15 16.13
CA ASP A 116 7.02 -24.86 14.72
C ASP A 116 6.01 -25.61 13.85
N VAL A 117 5.08 -24.88 13.24
CA VAL A 117 4.20 -25.43 12.20
C VAL A 117 4.95 -25.37 10.86
N THR A 118 5.51 -26.51 10.43
CA THR A 118 6.12 -26.63 9.10
C THR A 118 5.03 -26.96 8.09
N ILE A 119 4.69 -25.99 7.25
CA ILE A 119 3.65 -26.13 6.22
C ILE A 119 4.35 -26.42 4.90
N THR A 120 4.04 -27.55 4.27
CA THR A 120 4.56 -27.91 2.93
C THR A 120 3.63 -27.46 1.80
N ASP A 121 2.47 -26.90 2.14
CA ASP A 121 1.45 -26.37 1.23
C ASP A 121 0.85 -25.07 1.82
N SER A 122 -0.45 -24.80 1.66
CA SER A 122 -1.09 -23.54 2.02
C SER A 122 -1.95 -23.65 3.28
N ILE A 123 -2.04 -22.55 4.05
CA ILE A 123 -3.05 -22.37 5.10
C ILE A 123 -3.98 -21.24 4.68
N ASP A 124 -5.29 -21.51 4.71
CA ASP A 124 -6.34 -20.54 4.43
C ASP A 124 -7.25 -20.41 5.66
N PHE A 125 -7.23 -19.24 6.29
CA PHE A 125 -8.11 -18.91 7.41
C PHE A 125 -9.35 -18.20 6.87
N ASP A 126 -10.37 -18.97 6.52
CA ASP A 126 -11.58 -18.51 5.81
C ASP A 126 -11.28 -17.99 4.39
N THR A 127 -11.97 -18.51 3.38
CA THR A 127 -11.51 -18.45 1.98
C THR A 127 -11.13 -17.04 1.54
N GLY A 128 -9.82 -16.82 1.36
CA GLY A 128 -9.25 -15.55 0.90
C GLY A 128 -9.04 -14.49 1.98
N THR A 129 -9.47 -14.67 3.22
CA THR A 129 -9.27 -13.65 4.28
C THR A 129 -7.81 -13.54 4.70
N LEU A 130 -7.18 -14.66 5.06
CA LEU A 130 -5.72 -14.75 5.26
C LEU A 130 -5.22 -16.05 4.64
N PHE A 131 -4.49 -15.90 3.53
CA PHE A 131 -3.92 -17.00 2.77
C PHE A 131 -2.40 -16.98 2.88
N ILE A 132 -1.81 -18.04 3.41
CA ILE A 132 -0.36 -18.23 3.45
C ILE A 132 0.01 -19.25 2.38
N ASN A 133 0.68 -18.80 1.32
CA ASN A 133 1.11 -19.62 0.20
C ASN A 133 2.50 -20.21 0.49
N GLY A 134 2.56 -21.51 0.77
CA GLY A 134 3.82 -22.22 1.00
C GLY A 134 4.69 -22.39 -0.25
N THR A 135 4.11 -22.35 -1.46
CA THR A 135 4.84 -22.51 -2.73
C THR A 135 5.67 -21.26 -3.05
N ASP A 136 5.05 -20.08 -3.03
CA ASP A 136 5.71 -18.82 -3.41
C ASP A 136 6.31 -18.06 -2.20
N ASN A 137 6.10 -18.58 -0.99
CA ASN A 137 6.51 -17.95 0.27
C ASN A 137 5.97 -16.51 0.37
N ASN A 138 4.67 -16.32 0.17
CA ASN A 138 3.99 -15.03 0.28
C ASN A 138 2.63 -15.14 1.00
N ILE A 139 2.10 -13.99 1.40
CA ILE A 139 0.84 -13.86 2.13
C ILE A 139 -0.17 -13.11 1.25
N GLY A 140 -1.38 -13.64 1.14
CA GLY A 140 -2.56 -12.97 0.59
C GLY A 140 -3.52 -12.54 1.71
N LEU A 141 -4.06 -11.32 1.63
CA LEU A 141 -5.23 -10.88 2.39
C LEU A 141 -6.30 -10.44 1.38
N GLY A 142 -7.53 -10.93 1.54
CA GLY A 142 -8.60 -10.74 0.54
C GLY A 142 -8.45 -11.58 -0.73
N THR A 143 -7.45 -12.46 -0.83
CA THR A 143 -7.13 -13.23 -2.04
C THR A 143 -6.51 -14.59 -1.72
N THR A 144 -6.90 -15.63 -2.48
CA THR A 144 -6.25 -16.95 -2.46
C THR A 144 -5.17 -17.09 -3.54
N THR A 145 -4.96 -16.06 -4.36
CA THR A 145 -3.96 -16.04 -5.44
C THR A 145 -3.01 -14.85 -5.29
N PRO A 146 -2.20 -14.79 -4.22
CA PRO A 146 -1.21 -13.73 -4.05
C PRO A 146 -0.22 -13.73 -5.21
N ILE A 147 0.04 -12.57 -5.80
CA ILE A 147 0.99 -12.42 -6.92
C ILE A 147 2.38 -12.89 -6.47
N SER A 148 2.96 -13.89 -7.14
CA SER A 148 4.19 -14.59 -6.72
C SER A 148 5.43 -13.69 -6.57
N THR A 149 5.46 -12.52 -7.23
CA THR A 149 6.55 -11.54 -7.11
C THR A 149 6.47 -10.67 -5.85
N HIS A 150 5.35 -10.71 -5.11
CA HIS A 150 5.11 -9.90 -3.92
C HIS A 150 5.04 -10.77 -2.67
N LYS A 151 5.60 -10.28 -1.55
CA LYS A 151 5.60 -11.00 -0.28
C LYS A 151 4.31 -10.83 0.54
N LEU A 152 3.58 -9.75 0.30
CA LEU A 152 2.26 -9.48 0.88
C LEU A 152 1.38 -8.90 -0.24
N HIS A 153 0.30 -9.60 -0.61
CA HIS A 153 -0.72 -9.13 -1.56
C HIS A 153 -2.02 -8.87 -0.78
N ILE A 154 -2.59 -7.68 -0.93
CA ILE A 154 -3.86 -7.31 -0.31
C ILE A 154 -4.79 -6.93 -1.45
N GLU A 155 -5.81 -7.75 -1.69
CA GLU A 155 -6.80 -7.57 -2.76
C GLU A 155 -8.04 -6.86 -2.19
N ASP A 156 -8.46 -5.78 -2.85
CA ASP A 156 -9.67 -5.00 -2.54
C ASP A 156 -9.85 -4.58 -1.06
N GLY A 157 -8.74 -4.36 -0.34
CA GLY A 157 -8.73 -3.99 1.08
C GLY A 157 -7.74 -2.88 1.44
N ASP A 158 -7.99 -2.23 2.58
CA ASP A 158 -7.12 -1.21 3.15
C ASP A 158 -6.08 -1.80 4.10
N ILE A 159 -4.90 -1.18 4.18
CA ILE A 159 -3.89 -1.48 5.21
C ILE A 159 -3.95 -0.41 6.29
N LEU A 160 -4.51 -0.74 7.45
CA LEU A 160 -4.39 0.13 8.63
C LEU A 160 -3.09 -0.17 9.38
N ILE A 161 -2.08 0.69 9.24
CA ILE A 161 -0.86 0.63 10.06
C ILE A 161 -1.04 1.55 11.26
N GLN A 162 -1.50 0.99 12.38
CA GLN A 162 -1.76 1.74 13.62
C GLN A 162 -0.55 1.75 14.57
N ARG A 163 -0.39 2.89 15.24
CA ARG A 163 0.66 3.29 16.20
C ARG A 163 1.10 2.23 17.21
N HIS A 164 2.42 2.04 17.35
CA HIS A 164 3.07 1.60 18.60
C HIS A 164 3.92 2.76 19.15
N ALA A 165 3.63 3.24 20.36
CA ALA A 165 4.41 4.30 21.00
C ALA A 165 5.69 3.70 21.61
N ASP A 166 6.87 4.15 21.16
CA ASP A 166 8.12 3.91 21.89
C ASP A 166 8.23 4.96 23.01
N ALA A 167 7.98 4.53 24.25
CA ALA A 167 7.98 5.38 25.43
C ALA A 167 9.35 6.00 25.75
N THR A 168 10.43 5.53 25.09
CA THR A 168 11.81 5.88 25.44
C THR A 168 12.42 6.96 24.55
N THR A 169 12.03 7.04 23.28
CA THR A 169 12.62 7.98 22.31
C THR A 169 11.64 9.01 21.75
N GLY A 170 10.33 8.85 22.02
CA GLY A 170 9.27 9.69 21.47
C GLY A 170 9.14 9.62 19.94
N ARG A 171 9.95 8.79 19.26
CA ARG A 171 9.98 8.65 17.81
C ARG A 171 9.02 7.56 17.36
N GLN A 172 8.04 7.93 16.53
CA GLN A 172 6.99 7.05 16.04
C GLN A 172 7.28 6.64 14.59
N ARG A 173 7.40 5.34 14.32
CA ARG A 173 7.83 4.83 13.01
C ARG A 173 6.75 3.94 12.40
N ILE A 174 6.44 4.16 11.12
CA ILE A 174 5.48 3.35 10.36
C ILE A 174 6.22 2.30 9.49
N PHE A 175 7.40 2.63 8.94
CA PHE A 175 8.27 1.68 8.23
C PHE A 175 9.73 1.70 8.72
N LYS A 176 10.37 0.52 8.74
CA LYS A 176 11.80 0.33 9.09
C LYS A 176 12.44 -0.64 8.09
N TYR A 177 13.14 -0.10 7.10
CA TYR A 177 14.09 -0.88 6.32
C TYR A 177 15.50 -0.71 6.91
N LYS A 178 16.10 -1.78 7.42
CA LYS A 178 17.51 -1.82 7.82
C LYS A 178 18.28 -2.57 6.74
N ASN A 179 19.06 -1.87 5.92
CA ASN A 179 20.07 -2.53 5.09
C ASN A 179 21.27 -2.86 5.99
N LYS A 180 21.58 -4.14 6.20
CA LYS A 180 22.61 -4.59 7.15
C LYS A 180 24.05 -4.26 6.69
N THR A 181 24.24 -3.83 5.43
CA THR A 181 25.56 -3.88 4.79
C THR A 181 26.27 -2.53 4.66
N VAL A 182 25.62 -1.39 4.92
CA VAL A 182 26.27 -0.07 4.85
C VAL A 182 25.83 0.78 6.04
N GLY A 183 26.79 1.37 6.75
CA GLY A 183 26.58 2.25 7.92
C GLY A 183 25.87 3.58 7.63
N LEU A 184 25.08 3.63 6.56
CA LEU A 184 24.20 4.74 6.19
C LEU A 184 22.83 4.13 5.92
N ASN A 185 21.76 4.76 6.41
CA ASN A 185 20.36 4.32 6.18
C ASN A 185 19.77 5.05 4.94
N PRO A 186 19.93 4.57 3.69
CA PRO A 186 19.19 5.09 2.55
C PRO A 186 17.79 4.43 2.48
N GLY A 187 17.04 4.49 3.58
CA GLY A 187 15.67 3.96 3.63
C GLY A 187 14.65 5.09 3.52
N LEU A 188 13.56 4.87 2.78
CA LEU A 188 12.35 5.68 2.87
C LEU A 188 11.80 5.56 4.29
N ASN A 189 11.96 6.60 5.11
CA ASN A 189 11.38 6.64 6.44
C ASN A 189 10.13 7.50 6.41
N LEU A 190 9.01 6.95 6.87
CA LEU A 190 7.73 7.63 6.96
C LEU A 190 7.37 7.73 8.45
N TYR A 191 7.56 8.90 9.05
CA TYR A 191 7.07 9.21 10.41
C TYR A 191 5.75 10.00 10.37
N TYR A 192 5.03 10.01 11.49
CA TYR A 192 3.91 10.92 11.73
C TYR A 192 4.29 11.86 12.88
N HIS A 193 4.02 13.17 12.76
CA HIS A 193 4.17 14.15 13.84
C HIS A 193 2.92 15.04 13.89
N PRO A 194 2.41 15.41 15.07
CA PRO A 194 1.19 16.21 15.21
C PRO A 194 1.29 17.63 14.61
N THR A 195 2.50 18.09 14.27
CA THR A 195 2.72 19.39 13.62
C THR A 195 3.51 19.34 12.31
N THR A 196 4.01 18.16 11.87
CA THR A 196 4.76 17.97 10.60
C THR A 196 4.80 16.50 10.12
N TYR A 197 4.00 16.17 9.10
CA TYR A 197 4.11 15.14 8.02
C TYR A 197 5.11 14.01 7.99
N PHE A 198 4.73 13.00 7.19
CA PHE A 198 5.51 11.96 6.49
C PHE A 198 7.01 12.11 6.70
N GLY A 199 7.43 11.53 7.81
CA GLY A 199 8.38 12.24 8.62
C GLY A 199 9.82 11.86 8.48
N ILE A 200 10.58 12.75 9.06
CA ILE A 200 12.01 12.84 8.90
C ILE A 200 12.48 13.38 10.25
N PRO A 201 13.35 12.67 10.96
CA PRO A 201 14.04 13.25 12.10
C PRO A 201 14.77 14.51 11.63
N ALA A 202 14.89 15.50 12.51
CA ALA A 202 15.93 16.52 12.35
C ALA A 202 17.24 15.80 11.98
N ASN A 203 17.91 16.29 10.91
CA ASN A 203 19.17 15.76 10.42
C ASN A 203 19.05 14.54 9.47
N THR A 204 18.14 14.55 8.48
CA THR A 204 18.17 13.61 7.33
C THR A 204 17.49 14.21 6.09
N TRP A 205 17.86 13.76 4.88
CA TRP A 205 17.33 14.23 3.58
C TRP A 205 15.83 14.56 3.60
N HIS A 206 15.45 15.77 3.17
CA HIS A 206 14.08 16.28 3.29
C HIS A 206 13.21 15.95 2.07
N TYR A 207 12.17 15.10 2.25
CA TYR A 207 10.99 15.02 1.39
C TYR A 207 9.73 15.27 2.23
N ARG A 208 9.22 16.51 2.23
CA ARG A 208 8.07 16.92 3.06
C ARG A 208 6.85 17.14 2.16
N ILE A 209 5.77 16.36 2.36
CA ILE A 209 4.43 16.65 1.82
C ILE A 209 3.53 17.08 2.97
N SER A 210 3.04 18.32 2.96
CA SER A 210 2.34 18.99 4.05
C SER A 210 0.82 19.20 3.82
N SER A 211 -0.08 18.26 4.19
CA SER A 211 -1.57 18.38 4.27
C SER A 211 -2.19 19.57 5.07
N ILE A 212 -2.15 19.64 6.41
CA ILE A 212 -2.32 20.85 7.28
C ILE A 212 -1.96 22.23 6.66
N SER A 213 -0.91 22.40 5.85
CA SER A 213 -0.56 23.72 5.26
C SER A 213 -0.55 23.77 3.73
N SER A 214 -0.98 22.69 3.06
CA SER A 214 -0.88 22.50 1.60
C SER A 214 0.53 22.63 0.98
N ASN A 215 1.61 22.57 1.77
CA ASN A 215 2.97 22.88 1.28
C ASN A 215 3.76 21.62 0.87
N ILE A 216 4.74 21.76 0.00
CA ILE A 216 5.70 20.69 -0.35
C ILE A 216 7.11 21.27 -0.28
N ALA A 217 8.07 20.55 0.31
CA ALA A 217 9.45 21.02 0.38
C ALA A 217 10.45 19.92 -0.02
N PHE A 218 11.42 20.29 -0.85
CA PHE A 218 12.54 19.46 -1.30
C PHE A 218 13.84 20.18 -0.96
N GLY A 219 14.77 19.52 -0.27
CA GLY A 219 16.04 20.15 0.06
C GLY A 219 17.01 19.28 0.83
N LEU A 220 18.24 19.78 0.92
CA LEU A 220 19.27 19.21 1.78
C LEU A 220 19.08 19.71 3.22
N TYR A 221 20.06 19.40 4.06
CA TYR A 221 20.01 19.40 5.52
C TYR A 221 19.79 20.76 6.21
N ASP A 222 19.67 21.84 5.47
CA ASP A 222 19.44 23.18 5.99
C ASP A 222 17.94 23.45 6.18
N ASN A 223 17.63 24.35 7.13
CA ASN A 223 16.25 24.80 7.39
C ASN A 223 15.62 25.55 6.19
N THR A 224 16.39 25.75 5.11
CA THR A 224 15.98 26.41 3.88
C THR A 224 15.87 25.36 2.78
N PRO A 225 14.66 24.99 2.34
CA PRO A 225 14.51 24.02 1.26
C PRO A 225 15.08 24.56 -0.06
N THR A 226 15.66 23.68 -0.87
CA THR A 226 16.08 24.02 -2.23
C THR A 226 14.88 24.39 -3.10
N LEU A 227 13.76 23.69 -2.97
CA LEU A 227 12.49 23.99 -3.62
C LEU A 227 11.37 23.90 -2.58
N PHE A 228 10.58 24.95 -2.47
CA PHE A 228 9.42 25.07 -1.60
C PHE A 228 8.18 25.37 -2.44
N ILE A 229 7.09 24.66 -2.18
CA ILE A 229 5.78 24.92 -2.74
C ILE A 229 4.92 25.35 -1.57
N ASP A 230 4.48 26.61 -1.59
CA ASP A 230 3.49 27.14 -0.69
C ASP A 230 2.10 26.92 -1.33
N GLY A 231 1.41 25.83 -0.98
CA GLY A 231 0.09 25.57 -1.54
C GLY A 231 -1.00 26.44 -0.93
N THR A 232 -0.77 27.05 0.24
CA THR A 232 -1.74 28.00 0.81
C THR A 232 -1.85 29.25 -0.05
N ASN A 233 -0.70 29.82 -0.45
CA ASN A 233 -0.65 31.03 -1.28
C ASN A 233 -0.46 30.73 -2.79
N GLN A 234 -0.32 29.45 -3.13
CA GLN A 234 0.00 28.95 -4.48
C GLN A 234 1.27 29.61 -5.04
N ARG A 235 2.39 29.49 -4.32
CA ARG A 235 3.69 30.07 -4.66
C ARG A 235 4.79 29.01 -4.67
N VAL A 236 5.88 29.31 -5.36
CA VAL A 236 7.09 28.47 -5.41
C VAL A 236 8.28 29.30 -4.93
N GLY A 237 9.00 28.80 -3.93
CA GLY A 237 10.28 29.33 -3.46
C GLY A 237 11.44 28.45 -3.91
N ILE A 238 12.56 29.03 -4.35
CA ILE A 238 13.83 28.34 -4.58
C ILE A 238 14.85 28.94 -3.62
N PHE A 239 15.41 28.12 -2.73
CA PHE A 239 16.23 28.56 -1.58
C PHE A 239 15.53 29.56 -0.65
N THR A 240 14.19 29.56 -0.60
CA THR A 240 13.39 30.35 0.35
C THR A 240 12.14 29.56 0.78
N SER A 241 11.79 29.64 2.07
CA SER A 241 10.61 28.98 2.65
C SER A 241 9.42 29.94 2.85
N THR A 242 9.60 31.22 2.53
CA THR A 242 8.58 32.26 2.64
C THR A 242 8.50 33.06 1.34
N PRO A 243 8.10 32.43 0.23
CA PRO A 243 8.05 33.10 -1.06
C PRO A 243 7.08 34.29 -0.99
N SER A 244 7.58 35.48 -1.34
CA SER A 244 6.82 36.73 -1.42
C SER A 244 6.01 36.83 -2.71
N GLU A 245 6.47 36.16 -3.76
CA GLU A 245 5.89 36.16 -5.10
C GLU A 245 5.51 34.75 -5.59
N LYS A 246 4.82 34.68 -6.74
CA LYS A 246 4.44 33.38 -7.36
C LYS A 246 5.65 32.47 -7.60
N LEU A 247 6.77 33.06 -7.99
CA LEU A 247 8.08 32.42 -8.02
C LEU A 247 9.07 33.37 -7.33
N ASP A 248 9.65 32.91 -6.22
CA ASP A 248 10.64 33.66 -5.44
C ASP A 248 11.95 32.85 -5.39
N VAL A 249 13.06 33.44 -5.82
CA VAL A 249 14.35 32.77 -5.95
C VAL A 249 15.38 33.54 -5.14
N ASP A 250 15.85 32.95 -4.04
CA ASP A 250 17.01 33.47 -3.31
C ASP A 250 18.30 33.05 -4.04
N GLY A 251 18.65 33.82 -5.06
CA GLY A 251 19.83 33.57 -5.89
C GLY A 251 19.67 34.01 -7.34
N ASN A 252 20.56 33.50 -8.20
CA ASN A 252 20.59 33.86 -9.62
C ASN A 252 19.66 32.96 -10.45
N ILE A 253 18.99 33.56 -11.43
CA ILE A 253 18.21 32.85 -12.45
C ILE A 253 19.01 32.83 -13.76
N LYS A 254 19.25 31.64 -14.32
CA LYS A 254 19.83 31.46 -15.65
C LYS A 254 18.82 30.80 -16.58
N ALA A 255 18.44 31.49 -17.65
CA ALA A 255 17.58 30.95 -18.71
C ALA A 255 18.39 30.74 -20.00
N SER A 256 18.24 29.58 -20.65
CA SER A 256 18.82 29.31 -21.97
C SER A 256 17.87 29.65 -23.13
N GLY A 257 16.57 29.80 -22.83
CA GLY A 257 15.54 30.22 -23.77
C GLY A 257 15.06 31.64 -23.50
N SER A 258 13.93 31.99 -24.12
CA SER A 258 13.30 33.31 -23.97
C SER A 258 12.53 33.44 -22.66
N LEU A 259 12.58 34.62 -22.05
CA LEU A 259 11.60 35.05 -21.05
C LEU A 259 10.43 35.70 -21.80
N ILE A 260 9.23 35.13 -21.67
CA ILE A 260 8.04 35.64 -22.35
C ILE A 260 7.33 36.61 -21.40
N SER A 261 7.16 37.85 -21.84
CA SER A 261 6.34 38.81 -21.11
C SER A 261 4.90 38.82 -21.60
N GLY A 262 3.97 39.13 -20.70
CA GLY A 262 2.54 39.27 -21.00
C GLY A 262 2.15 40.62 -21.59
N THR A 263 3.09 41.52 -21.88
CA THR A 263 2.78 42.82 -22.50
C THR A 263 2.32 42.67 -23.94
N THR A 264 1.30 43.41 -24.33
CA THR A 264 0.67 43.35 -25.66
C THR A 264 1.07 44.50 -26.59
N THR A 265 1.87 45.45 -26.10
CA THR A 265 2.13 46.71 -26.80
C THR A 265 3.62 46.98 -26.82
N TYR A 266 4.14 47.41 -27.97
CA TYR A 266 5.50 47.95 -28.16
C TYR A 266 5.38 49.46 -28.45
N PRO A 267 6.38 50.30 -28.11
CA PRO A 267 6.23 51.74 -28.18
C PRO A 267 6.35 52.33 -29.60
N ASP A 268 6.26 51.51 -30.64
CA ASP A 268 6.23 51.91 -32.06
C ASP A 268 5.21 53.03 -32.35
N TYR A 269 4.19 53.22 -31.48
CA TYR A 269 3.30 54.37 -31.53
C TYR A 269 4.01 55.72 -31.52
N VAL A 270 5.23 55.82 -30.96
CA VAL A 270 6.02 57.06 -30.96
C VAL A 270 6.35 57.47 -32.39
N PHE A 271 6.90 56.55 -33.17
CA PHE A 271 7.20 56.79 -34.58
C PHE A 271 5.94 56.88 -35.45
N GLU A 272 4.95 56.00 -35.25
CA GLU A 272 3.67 56.07 -35.97
C GLU A 272 3.03 57.45 -35.81
N LYS A 273 2.95 57.96 -34.57
CA LYS A 273 2.37 59.28 -34.30
C LYS A 273 3.19 60.40 -34.96
N TYR A 274 4.51 60.31 -34.93
CA TYR A 274 5.39 61.32 -35.49
C TYR A 274 5.31 61.41 -37.01
N PHE A 275 5.37 60.28 -37.71
CA PHE A 275 5.45 60.24 -39.18
C PHE A 275 4.08 60.16 -39.86
N GLU A 276 3.11 59.49 -39.25
CA GLU A 276 1.78 59.27 -39.84
C GLU A 276 0.69 60.16 -39.22
N GLY A 277 0.99 60.84 -38.11
CA GLY A 277 0.04 61.69 -37.37
C GLY A 277 -0.96 60.91 -36.51
N LYS A 278 -0.94 59.57 -36.55
CA LYS A 278 -1.83 58.67 -35.80
C LYS A 278 -1.09 57.39 -35.41
N SER A 279 -1.58 56.71 -34.38
CA SER A 279 -1.11 55.37 -34.02
C SER A 279 -2.29 54.50 -33.62
N ASN A 280 -2.33 53.26 -34.11
CA ASN A 280 -3.36 52.29 -33.70
C ASN A 280 -3.01 51.64 -32.35
N LEU A 281 -1.76 51.75 -31.92
CA LEU A 281 -1.25 51.22 -30.65
C LEU A 281 -1.51 52.20 -29.50
N ASN A 282 -1.37 53.51 -29.74
CA ASN A 282 -1.74 54.56 -28.79
C ASN A 282 -2.06 55.89 -29.50
N ASP A 283 -3.33 56.12 -29.83
CA ASP A 283 -3.73 57.37 -30.52
C ASP A 283 -3.62 58.62 -29.63
N SER A 284 -3.70 58.44 -28.31
CA SER A 284 -3.60 59.55 -27.35
C SER A 284 -2.16 60.02 -27.10
N TYR A 285 -1.15 59.29 -27.59
CA TYR A 285 0.25 59.65 -27.41
C TYR A 285 0.56 60.99 -28.09
N GLN A 286 1.31 61.84 -27.39
CA GLN A 286 1.77 63.14 -27.88
C GLN A 286 3.24 63.29 -27.52
N ILE A 287 4.06 63.55 -28.54
CA ILE A 287 5.46 63.89 -28.32
C ILE A 287 5.56 65.28 -27.70
N LYS A 288 6.32 65.41 -26.61
CA LYS A 288 6.55 66.69 -25.93
C LYS A 288 7.66 67.47 -26.62
N SER A 289 7.64 68.80 -26.54
CA SER A 289 8.79 69.61 -26.97
C SER A 289 9.97 69.45 -26.01
N LEU A 290 11.20 69.74 -26.45
CA LEU A 290 12.37 69.69 -25.57
C LEU A 290 12.26 70.67 -24.39
N GLU A 291 11.61 71.82 -24.60
CA GLU A 291 11.33 72.80 -23.55
C GLU A 291 10.37 72.23 -22.50
N GLU A 292 9.30 71.54 -22.93
CA GLU A 292 8.36 70.87 -22.02
C GLU A 292 9.03 69.72 -21.25
N VAL A 293 9.88 68.94 -21.92
CA VAL A 293 10.67 67.88 -21.31
C VAL A 293 11.64 68.47 -20.28
N GLU A 294 12.35 69.56 -20.61
CA GLU A 294 13.27 70.23 -19.69
C GLU A 294 12.54 70.77 -18.46
N GLN A 295 11.39 71.43 -18.65
CA GLN A 295 10.55 71.90 -17.55
C GLN A 295 10.08 70.75 -16.66
N PHE A 296 9.68 69.63 -17.26
CA PHE A 296 9.27 68.43 -16.52
C PHE A 296 10.43 67.86 -15.70
N ILE A 297 11.62 67.71 -16.29
CA ILE A 297 12.80 67.18 -15.59
C ILE A 297 13.22 68.12 -14.46
N LYS A 298 13.22 69.45 -14.68
CA LYS A 298 13.54 70.45 -13.65
C LYS A 298 12.64 70.31 -12.44
N LYS A 299 11.33 70.10 -12.67
CA LYS A 299 10.31 69.97 -11.63
C LYS A 299 10.33 68.60 -10.94
N ASN A 300 10.35 67.52 -11.71
CA ASN A 300 10.07 66.17 -11.19
C ASN A 300 11.32 65.30 -10.99
N LYS A 301 12.48 65.68 -11.54
CA LYS A 301 13.77 64.97 -11.43
C LYS A 301 13.79 63.55 -12.05
N HIS A 302 12.87 63.27 -12.97
CA HIS A 302 12.88 62.07 -13.82
C HIS A 302 12.31 62.41 -15.21
N LEU A 303 12.41 61.48 -16.16
CA LEU A 303 11.89 61.66 -17.52
C LEU A 303 10.36 61.52 -17.58
N PRO A 304 9.67 62.25 -18.47
CA PRO A 304 8.26 62.03 -18.74
C PRO A 304 7.97 60.58 -19.17
N GLY A 305 6.97 59.95 -18.57
CA GLY A 305 6.60 58.56 -18.88
C GLY A 305 7.43 57.49 -18.16
N VAL A 306 8.52 57.87 -17.48
CA VAL A 306 9.31 56.97 -16.61
C VAL A 306 8.87 57.17 -15.17
N LYS A 307 8.55 56.08 -14.45
CA LYS A 307 8.15 56.15 -13.03
C LYS A 307 9.28 56.73 -12.17
N ALA A 308 8.94 57.62 -11.24
CA ALA A 308 9.91 58.14 -10.29
C ALA A 308 10.30 57.06 -9.26
N ILE A 309 11.51 57.12 -8.71
CA ILE A 309 11.93 56.18 -7.65
C ILE A 309 11.03 56.27 -6.40
N SER A 310 10.46 57.44 -6.13
CA SER A 310 9.51 57.68 -5.03
C SER A 310 8.15 57.01 -5.25
N GLU A 311 7.83 56.61 -6.47
CA GLU A 311 6.56 55.98 -6.87
C GLU A 311 6.68 54.44 -6.96
N LEU A 312 7.90 53.89 -6.89
CA LEU A 312 8.11 52.46 -6.95
C LEU A 312 7.67 51.79 -5.63
N PRO A 313 6.92 50.67 -5.70
CA PRO A 313 6.58 49.90 -4.52
C PRO A 313 7.84 49.34 -3.86
N LYS A 314 7.78 49.19 -2.53
CA LYS A 314 8.83 48.57 -1.73
C LYS A 314 8.29 47.37 -0.98
N GLU A 315 9.03 46.27 -1.02
CA GLU A 315 8.79 45.09 -0.19
C GLU A 315 10.08 44.76 0.55
N ASN A 316 10.00 44.59 1.88
CA ASN A 316 11.16 44.30 2.74
C ASN A 316 12.36 45.25 2.52
N ASN A 317 12.08 46.54 2.32
CA ASN A 317 13.06 47.59 2.03
C ASN A 317 13.81 47.45 0.68
N THR A 318 13.29 46.62 -0.23
CA THR A 318 13.77 46.44 -1.61
C THR A 318 12.76 47.03 -2.59
N TYR A 319 13.22 47.74 -3.62
CA TYR A 319 12.35 48.26 -4.67
C TYR A 319 11.84 47.12 -5.56
N VAL A 320 10.53 47.07 -5.79
CA VAL A 320 9.91 46.16 -6.73
C VAL A 320 9.87 46.82 -8.10
N VAL A 321 10.65 46.28 -9.03
CA VAL A 321 10.78 46.81 -10.39
C VAL A 321 10.16 45.82 -11.38
N ASN A 322 9.11 46.26 -12.08
CA ASN A 322 8.60 45.51 -13.22
C ASN A 322 9.57 45.71 -14.40
N THR A 323 10.37 44.69 -14.68
CA THR A 323 11.40 44.75 -15.73
C THR A 323 10.82 44.91 -17.12
N THR A 324 9.63 44.36 -17.40
CA THR A 324 9.00 44.56 -18.71
C THR A 324 8.52 45.99 -18.88
N GLU A 325 7.83 46.54 -17.88
CA GLU A 325 7.37 47.93 -17.93
C GLU A 325 8.55 48.90 -18.06
N LEU A 326 9.63 48.67 -17.30
CA LEU A 326 10.83 49.49 -17.42
C LEU A 326 11.46 49.40 -18.82
N SER A 327 11.60 48.20 -19.39
CA SER A 327 12.12 48.02 -20.75
C SER A 327 11.27 48.75 -21.78
N MET A 328 9.94 48.74 -21.62
CA MET A 328 9.00 49.45 -22.47
C MET A 328 9.15 50.98 -22.38
N GLN A 329 9.21 51.52 -21.16
CA GLN A 329 9.44 52.95 -20.93
C GLN A 329 10.80 53.40 -21.48
N MET A 330 11.85 52.58 -21.29
CA MET A 330 13.18 52.87 -21.82
C MET A 330 13.19 52.91 -23.35
N LEU A 331 12.47 51.99 -24.01
CA LEU A 331 12.38 51.97 -25.46
C LEU A 331 11.59 53.17 -26.00
N GLU A 332 10.46 53.53 -25.37
CA GLU A 332 9.73 54.76 -25.72
C GLU A 332 10.62 56.01 -25.66
N LYS A 333 11.42 56.15 -24.58
CA LYS A 333 12.34 57.28 -24.44
C LYS A 333 13.47 57.25 -25.46
N LEU A 334 13.92 56.05 -25.86
CA LEU A 334 14.93 55.90 -26.90
C LEU A 334 14.37 56.35 -28.25
N GLU A 335 13.13 55.99 -28.58
CA GLU A 335 12.46 56.45 -29.81
C GLU A 335 12.27 57.97 -29.83
N GLU A 336 11.80 58.57 -28.74
CA GLU A 336 11.71 60.03 -28.58
C GLU A 336 13.07 60.71 -28.78
N LEU A 337 14.13 60.18 -28.17
CA LEU A 337 15.49 60.70 -28.33
C LEU A 337 15.93 60.69 -29.79
N PHE A 338 15.65 59.61 -30.53
CA PHE A 338 15.96 59.55 -31.97
C PHE A 338 15.18 60.60 -32.76
N LEU A 339 13.92 60.86 -32.43
CA LEU A 339 13.13 61.93 -33.07
C LEU A 339 13.71 63.31 -32.80
N TYR A 340 14.07 63.62 -31.55
CA TYR A 340 14.73 64.89 -31.21
C TYR A 340 16.07 65.06 -31.95
N LEU A 341 16.87 64.00 -32.08
CA LEU A 341 18.13 64.03 -32.83
C LEU A 341 17.91 64.26 -34.34
N ILE A 342 16.87 63.64 -34.91
CA ILE A 342 16.50 63.85 -36.32
C ILE A 342 16.13 65.32 -36.55
N GLU A 343 15.31 65.91 -35.68
CA GLU A 343 14.91 67.32 -35.79
C GLU A 343 16.09 68.26 -35.58
N GLN A 344 16.93 68.00 -34.57
CA GLN A 344 18.14 68.79 -34.35
C GLN A 344 19.08 68.75 -35.56
N ASN A 345 19.25 67.59 -36.21
CA ASN A 345 20.06 67.46 -37.41
C ASN A 345 19.45 68.20 -38.62
N LYS A 346 18.13 68.20 -38.77
CA LYS A 346 17.44 69.00 -39.80
C LYS A 346 17.71 70.50 -39.59
N GLU A 347 17.61 70.98 -38.36
CA GLU A 347 17.86 72.39 -38.04
C GLU A 347 19.35 72.76 -38.26
N ILE A 348 20.30 71.91 -37.86
CA ILE A 348 21.73 72.13 -38.14
C ILE A 348 22.00 72.21 -39.65
N LYS A 349 21.39 71.34 -40.46
CA LYS A 349 21.54 71.40 -41.93
C LYS A 349 20.95 72.69 -42.49
N LYS A 350 19.80 73.13 -41.98
CA LYS A 350 19.17 74.38 -42.37
C LYS A 350 20.05 75.59 -42.03
N LEU A 351 20.53 75.68 -40.80
CA LEU A 351 21.47 76.73 -40.35
C LEU A 351 22.75 76.77 -41.20
N ARG A 352 23.34 75.61 -41.52
CA ARG A 352 24.51 75.52 -42.43
C ARG A 352 24.20 76.02 -43.84
N THR A 353 23.01 75.71 -44.35
CA THR A 353 22.59 76.17 -45.69
C THR A 353 22.36 77.67 -45.73
N GLU A 354 21.81 78.26 -44.65
CA GLU A 354 21.62 79.70 -44.52
C GLU A 354 22.94 80.44 -44.40
N LEU A 355 23.90 79.91 -43.63
CA LEU A 355 25.27 80.44 -43.52
C LEU A 355 26.02 80.44 -44.86
N LEU A 356 25.78 79.46 -45.74
CA LEU A 356 26.39 79.41 -47.08
C LEU A 356 25.74 80.36 -48.08
N LYS A 357 24.58 80.95 -47.76
CA LYS A 357 23.85 81.92 -48.59
C LYS A 357 24.14 83.37 -48.19
N GLN A 358 24.74 83.61 -47.03
CA GLN A 358 25.27 84.91 -46.58
C GLN A 358 26.72 85.04 -47.04
#